data_AF-A0A4Q7PP71-F1
#
_entry.id   AF-A0A4Q7PP71-F1
#
_cell.length_a   1.000
_cell.length_b   1.000
_cell.length_c   1.000
_cell.angle_alpha   90.00
_cell.angle_beta   90.00
_cell.angle_gamma   90.00
#
_symmetry.space_group_name_H-M   'P 1'
#
loop_
_entity.id
_entity.type
_entity.pdbx_description
1 polymer ?
#
loop_
_entity_poly.entity_id
_entity_poly.type
_entity_poly.pdbx_seq_one_letter_code
_entity_poly.pdbx_strand_id
1 'polypeptide(L)'
;MGLFIKKETYKNFMGNVYPTESTCDMIKTIIRKEKGAVKHMREITVVENVLLCADGAVMKDGPDCLVEKLPDGRIQARFENPAGEQRTVKFTLTGLTPHVGFQVRMEHAGNTETGPRRANRAGVLELQTDMPEDSRMFIIQETV
;
A
#
# COMPACT_ATOMS: atom_id res chain seq x y z
N MET A 1 -2.67 -6.43 -33.58
CA MET A 1 -3.24 -7.78 -33.37
C MET A 1 -4.59 -7.62 -32.70
N GLY A 2 -5.68 -7.93 -33.42
CA GLY A 2 -7.06 -7.72 -32.92
C GLY A 2 -7.52 -8.87 -32.01
N LEU A 3 -8.15 -8.53 -30.89
CA LEU A 3 -8.84 -9.50 -30.03
C LEU A 3 -10.12 -9.97 -30.74
N PHE A 4 -10.15 -11.23 -31.14
CA PHE A 4 -11.36 -11.91 -31.59
C PHE A 4 -12.08 -12.49 -30.37
N ILE A 5 -13.19 -11.86 -29.98
CA ILE A 5 -14.13 -12.47 -29.02
C ILE A 5 -14.87 -13.56 -29.79
N LYS A 6 -14.84 -14.80 -29.28
CA LYS A 6 -15.57 -15.93 -29.86
C LYS A 6 -17.07 -15.58 -29.91
N LYS A 7 -17.67 -15.72 -31.10
CA LYS A 7 -19.08 -15.40 -31.40
C LYS A 7 -20.08 -16.09 -30.44
N GLU A 8 -19.72 -17.23 -29.87
CA GLU A 8 -20.58 -17.99 -28.95
C GLU A 8 -20.76 -17.31 -27.59
N THR A 9 -19.74 -16.60 -27.08
CA THR A 9 -19.81 -15.94 -25.77
C THR A 9 -20.76 -14.73 -25.78
N TYR A 10 -20.98 -14.13 -26.96
CA TYR A 10 -21.86 -12.96 -27.12
C TYR A 10 -23.35 -13.33 -27.10
N LYS A 11 -23.71 -14.54 -27.56
CA LYS A 11 -25.12 -14.99 -27.64
C LYS A 11 -25.76 -15.20 -26.27
N ASN A 12 -24.98 -15.61 -25.27
CA ASN A 12 -25.51 -15.88 -23.93
C ASN A 12 -25.86 -14.62 -23.13
N PHE A 13 -25.37 -13.44 -23.53
CA PHE A 13 -25.56 -12.19 -22.77
C PHE A 13 -26.64 -11.27 -23.34
N MET A 14 -26.93 -11.31 -24.65
CA MET A 14 -27.67 -10.23 -25.33
C MET A 14 -28.81 -10.70 -26.25
N GLY A 15 -29.24 -11.96 -26.17
CA GLY A 15 -30.44 -12.48 -26.84
C GLY A 15 -30.67 -11.99 -28.28
N ASN A 16 -30.10 -12.67 -29.28
CA ASN A 16 -30.35 -12.44 -30.72
C ASN A 16 -30.32 -10.99 -31.27
N VAL A 17 -29.75 -10.02 -30.55
CA VAL A 17 -29.44 -8.69 -31.10
C VAL A 17 -27.99 -8.69 -31.57
N TYR A 18 -27.78 -8.64 -32.89
CA TYR A 18 -26.45 -8.41 -33.43
C TYR A 18 -26.05 -6.95 -33.14
N PRO A 19 -24.94 -6.71 -32.42
CA PRO A 19 -24.50 -5.35 -32.13
C PRO A 19 -24.15 -4.65 -33.44
N THR A 20 -24.70 -3.45 -33.65
CA THR A 20 -24.24 -2.57 -34.74
C THR A 20 -22.82 -2.09 -34.41
N GLU A 21 -22.04 -1.61 -35.40
CA GLU A 21 -20.69 -1.06 -35.15
C GLU A 21 -20.70 -0.01 -34.02
N SER A 22 -21.78 0.77 -33.93
CA SER A 22 -22.03 1.74 -32.86
C SER A 22 -22.11 1.10 -31.46
N THR A 23 -22.75 -0.07 -31.31
CA THR A 23 -22.82 -0.78 -30.02
C THR A 23 -21.44 -1.31 -29.60
N CYS A 24 -20.66 -1.82 -30.55
CA CYS A 24 -19.29 -2.29 -30.28
C CYS A 24 -18.37 -1.14 -29.83
N ASP A 25 -18.49 0.04 -30.42
CA ASP A 25 -17.70 1.21 -30.04
C ASP A 25 -18.15 1.83 -28.71
N MET A 26 -19.44 1.75 -28.38
CA MET A 26 -19.96 2.11 -27.07
C MET A 26 -19.43 1.18 -25.98
N ILE A 27 -19.39 -0.13 -26.22
CA ILE A 27 -18.81 -1.11 -25.29
C ILE A 27 -17.30 -0.88 -25.13
N LYS A 28 -16.55 -0.60 -26.22
CA LYS A 28 -15.13 -0.23 -26.11
C LYS A 28 -14.93 1.06 -25.30
N THR A 29 -15.84 2.02 -25.41
CA THR A 29 -15.78 3.28 -24.67
C THR A 29 -16.07 3.07 -23.19
N ILE A 30 -17.07 2.26 -22.84
CA ILE A 30 -17.37 1.87 -21.46
C ILE A 30 -16.19 1.10 -20.86
N ILE A 31 -15.65 0.10 -21.56
CA ILE A 31 -14.48 -0.67 -21.11
C ILE A 31 -13.25 0.25 -20.97
N ARG A 32 -13.03 1.23 -21.84
CA ARG A 32 -11.94 2.22 -21.70
C ARG A 32 -12.16 3.15 -20.50
N LYS A 33 -13.42 3.53 -20.24
CA LYS A 33 -13.80 4.38 -19.09
C LYS A 33 -13.66 3.61 -17.77
N GLU A 34 -14.01 2.32 -17.74
CA GLU A 34 -13.84 1.45 -16.58
C GLU A 34 -12.39 1.00 -16.38
N LYS A 35 -11.64 0.71 -17.46
CA LYS A 35 -10.19 0.48 -17.37
C LYS A 35 -9.41 1.72 -16.94
N GLY A 36 -9.94 2.92 -17.16
CA GLY A 36 -9.43 4.17 -16.57
C GLY A 36 -9.88 4.40 -15.13
N ALA A 37 -10.82 3.61 -14.61
CA ALA A 37 -11.38 3.74 -13.26
C ALA A 37 -10.93 2.64 -12.28
N VAL A 38 -10.26 1.58 -12.76
CA VAL A 38 -9.53 0.66 -11.88
C VAL A 38 -8.20 1.33 -11.54
N LYS A 39 -8.21 2.24 -10.54
CA LYS A 39 -6.97 2.62 -9.85
C LYS A 39 -6.39 1.32 -9.30
N HIS A 40 -5.28 0.84 -9.87
CA HIS A 40 -4.59 -0.34 -9.36
C HIS A 40 -4.04 0.04 -7.98
N MET A 41 -4.69 -0.41 -6.92
CA MET A 41 -4.17 -0.22 -5.56
C MET A 41 -2.82 -0.94 -5.46
N ARG A 42 -1.74 -0.19 -5.27
CA ARG A 42 -0.39 -0.75 -5.12
C ARG A 42 -0.09 -1.04 -3.66
N GLU A 43 0.49 -2.19 -3.40
CA GLU A 43 0.85 -2.62 -2.05
C GLU A 43 2.35 -2.45 -1.81
N ILE A 44 2.71 -1.80 -0.70
CA ILE A 44 4.08 -1.75 -0.17
C ILE A 44 4.14 -2.74 0.99
N THR A 45 4.90 -3.82 0.83
CA THR A 45 5.13 -4.81 1.89
C THR A 45 6.56 -4.70 2.41
N VAL A 46 6.70 -4.54 3.72
CA VAL A 46 7.99 -4.47 4.42
C VAL A 46 7.96 -5.39 5.63
N VAL A 47 8.93 -6.29 5.70
CA VAL A 47 9.11 -7.25 6.79
C VAL A 47 10.56 -7.20 7.22
N GLU A 48 10.82 -6.74 8.44
CA GLU A 48 12.19 -6.58 8.95
C GLU A 48 12.36 -7.23 10.34
N ASN A 49 13.60 -7.63 10.65
CA ASN A 49 13.97 -8.15 11.96
C ASN A 49 15.01 -7.22 12.61
N VAL A 50 14.62 -6.62 13.73
CA VAL A 50 15.39 -5.58 14.41
C VAL A 50 16.66 -6.14 15.06
N LEU A 51 16.64 -7.41 15.51
CA LEU A 51 17.79 -8.04 16.16
C LEU A 51 18.95 -8.30 15.18
N LEU A 52 18.66 -8.34 13.88
CA LEU A 52 19.67 -8.52 12.84
C LEU A 52 20.33 -7.20 12.42
N CYS A 53 19.92 -6.08 13.01
CA CYS A 53 20.41 -4.75 12.67
C CYS A 53 21.11 -4.09 13.86
N ALA A 54 22.31 -3.57 13.61
CA ALA A 54 23.06 -2.79 14.58
C ALA A 54 22.40 -1.42 14.82
N ASP A 55 22.68 -0.82 15.98
CA ASP A 55 22.24 0.54 16.27
C ASP A 55 22.93 1.53 15.31
N GLY A 56 22.17 2.47 14.76
CA GLY A 56 22.63 3.42 13.75
C GLY A 56 22.66 2.86 12.32
N ALA A 57 22.14 1.66 12.08
CA ALA A 57 22.11 1.05 10.75
C ALA A 57 20.71 1.12 10.09
N VAL A 58 20.73 1.16 8.76
CA VAL A 58 19.54 1.13 7.92
C VAL A 58 19.17 -0.33 7.65
N MET A 59 17.95 -0.71 8.01
CA MET A 59 17.39 -2.05 7.74
C MET A 59 16.89 -2.16 6.31
N LYS A 60 16.21 -1.12 5.82
CA LYS A 60 15.67 -1.06 4.47
C LYS A 60 15.79 0.34 3.91
N ASP A 61 16.32 0.44 2.69
CA ASP A 61 16.38 1.67 1.91
C ASP A 61 15.80 1.40 0.52
N GLY A 62 14.68 2.03 0.22
CA GLY A 62 13.95 1.86 -1.03
C GLY A 62 13.29 3.17 -1.47
N PRO A 63 12.86 3.25 -2.72
CA PRO A 63 12.37 4.51 -3.31
C PRO A 63 11.17 5.11 -2.57
N ASP A 64 10.33 4.26 -1.97
CA ASP A 64 9.10 4.67 -1.28
C ASP A 64 9.10 4.25 0.21
N CYS A 65 10.23 3.74 0.72
CA CYS A 65 10.33 3.30 2.12
C CYS A 65 11.75 3.37 2.68
N LEU A 66 11.87 3.84 3.91
CA LEU A 66 13.11 3.79 4.70
C LEU A 66 12.78 3.19 6.07
N VAL A 67 13.56 2.22 6.52
CA VAL A 67 13.44 1.65 7.86
C VAL A 67 14.83 1.61 8.49
N GLU A 68 14.98 2.21 9.66
CA GLU A 68 16.26 2.38 10.31
C GLU A 68 16.17 2.13 11.82
N LYS A 69 17.30 1.69 12.38
CA LYS A 69 17.51 1.62 13.80
C LYS A 69 18.43 2.77 14.18
N LEU A 70 17.93 3.71 14.96
CA LEU A 70 18.66 4.90 15.37
C LEU A 70 19.83 4.53 16.31
N PRO A 71 20.83 5.41 16.48
CA PRO A 71 21.98 5.15 17.37
C PRO A 71 21.60 4.93 18.84
N ASP A 72 20.43 5.40 19.27
CA ASP A 72 19.88 5.17 20.62
C ASP A 72 19.07 3.87 20.72
N GLY A 73 19.09 3.04 19.68
CA GLY A 73 18.39 1.75 19.61
C GLY A 73 16.92 1.84 19.25
N ARG A 74 16.35 3.06 19.10
CA ARG A 74 14.95 3.23 18.69
C ARG A 74 14.77 2.95 17.21
N ILE A 75 13.57 2.52 16.84
CA ILE A 75 13.24 2.22 15.45
C ILE A 75 12.41 3.34 14.85
N GLN A 76 12.74 3.69 13.60
CA GLN A 76 11.98 4.60 12.78
C GLN A 76 11.72 3.97 11.41
N ALA A 77 10.50 4.15 10.90
CA ALA A 77 10.16 3.84 9.53
C ALA A 77 9.46 5.04 8.88
N ARG A 78 9.74 5.26 7.61
CA ARG A 78 9.14 6.28 6.75
C ARG A 78 8.65 5.62 5.47
N PHE A 79 7.43 5.96 5.07
CA PHE A 79 6.83 5.55 3.80
C PHE A 79 6.40 6.79 3.04
N GLU A 80 6.65 6.81 1.74
CA GLU A 80 6.23 7.87 0.84
C GLU A 80 5.25 7.32 -0.18
N ASN A 81 4.11 7.98 -0.36
CA ASN A 81 3.21 7.70 -1.46
C ASN A 81 3.15 8.91 -2.40
N PRO A 82 3.91 8.92 -3.50
CA PRO A 82 3.86 10.00 -4.49
C PRO A 82 2.48 10.06 -5.18
N ALA A 83 2.16 11.20 -5.76
CA ALA A 83 0.87 11.43 -6.44
C ALA A 83 0.58 10.39 -7.55
N GLY A 84 -0.69 10.04 -7.70
CA GLY A 84 -1.18 9.25 -8.83
C GLY A 84 -2.10 8.10 -8.44
N GLU A 85 -1.85 7.42 -7.31
CA GLU A 85 -2.63 6.27 -6.86
C GLU A 85 -2.61 6.15 -5.31
N GLN A 86 -3.69 5.61 -4.74
CA GLN A 86 -3.68 5.17 -3.34
C GLN A 86 -2.85 3.89 -3.18
N ARG A 87 -2.23 3.73 -2.02
CA ARG A 87 -1.43 2.55 -1.70
C ARG A 87 -1.85 1.93 -0.38
N THR A 88 -1.59 0.64 -0.20
CA THR A 88 -1.70 0.00 1.11
C THR A 88 -0.30 -0.35 1.59
N VAL A 89 0.03 0.04 2.82
CA VAL A 89 1.26 -0.39 3.48
C VAL A 89 0.96 -1.57 4.39
N LYS A 90 1.71 -2.66 4.20
CA LYS A 90 1.80 -3.80 5.12
C LYS A 90 3.19 -3.81 5.73
N PHE A 91 3.27 -3.53 7.02
CA PHE A 91 4.52 -3.40 7.74
C PHE A 91 4.56 -4.38 8.91
N THR A 92 5.61 -5.20 8.93
CA THR A 92 5.87 -6.15 10.00
C THR A 92 7.29 -5.96 10.54
N LEU A 93 7.40 -5.68 11.83
CA LEU A 93 8.68 -5.71 12.56
C LEU A 93 8.69 -6.87 13.53
N THR A 94 9.80 -7.58 13.58
CA THR A 94 10.04 -8.70 14.49
C THR A 94 11.29 -8.46 15.33
N GLY A 95 11.42 -9.19 16.45
CA GLY A 95 12.57 -9.06 17.34
C GLY A 95 12.49 -7.83 18.27
N LEU A 96 11.28 -7.33 18.53
CA LEU A 96 11.04 -6.20 19.42
C LEU A 96 10.94 -6.64 20.88
N THR A 97 11.21 -5.72 21.80
CA THR A 97 10.78 -5.88 23.19
C THR A 97 9.26 -6.05 23.23
N PRO A 98 8.72 -7.07 23.93
CA PRO A 98 7.28 -7.25 24.04
C PRO A 98 6.59 -5.98 24.53
N HIS A 99 5.45 -5.65 23.92
CA HIS A 99 4.66 -4.49 24.29
C HIS A 99 5.35 -3.13 24.11
N VAL A 100 6.46 -3.02 23.38
CA VAL A 100 7.04 -1.71 23.07
C VAL A 100 6.08 -0.87 22.19
N GLY A 101 5.95 0.41 22.51
CA GLY A 101 5.01 1.34 21.88
C GLY A 101 5.59 2.04 20.64
N PHE A 102 4.71 2.37 19.71
CA PHE A 102 5.01 3.12 18.49
C PHE A 102 3.92 4.15 18.23
N GLN A 103 4.34 5.32 17.78
CA GLN A 103 3.46 6.33 17.24
C GLN A 103 3.46 6.25 15.72
N VAL A 104 2.29 6.01 15.13
CA VAL A 104 2.07 6.07 13.68
C VAL A 104 1.50 7.45 13.36
N ARG A 105 2.17 8.19 12.48
CA ARG A 105 1.74 9.51 12.00
C ARG A 105 1.56 9.45 10.49
N MET A 106 0.40 9.87 10.01
CA MET A 106 0.10 9.99 8.59
C MET A 106 -0.17 11.45 8.26
N GLU A 107 0.58 11.98 7.30
CA GLU A 107 0.48 13.36 6.82
C GLU A 107 -0.09 13.37 5.41
N HIS A 108 -1.22 14.05 5.22
CA HIS A 108 -1.88 14.20 3.92
C HIS A 108 -2.66 15.52 3.85
N ALA A 109 -2.45 16.31 2.80
CA ALA A 109 -3.21 17.54 2.51
C ALA A 109 -3.33 18.54 3.70
N GLY A 110 -2.27 18.66 4.52
CA GLY A 110 -2.26 19.54 5.69
C GLY A 110 -2.95 18.96 6.94
N ASN A 111 -3.48 17.74 6.86
CA ASN A 111 -3.99 16.98 7.99
C ASN A 111 -2.93 16.00 8.49
N THR A 112 -2.87 15.82 9.81
CA THR A 112 -2.04 14.80 10.45
C THR A 112 -2.90 13.91 11.30
N GLU A 113 -2.99 12.65 10.93
CA GLU A 113 -3.61 11.61 11.74
C GLU A 113 -2.54 10.88 12.54
N THR A 114 -2.81 10.63 13.81
CA THR A 114 -1.86 9.96 14.69
C THR A 114 -2.55 8.85 15.48
N GLY A 115 -1.95 7.67 15.51
CA GLY A 115 -2.49 6.51 16.21
C GLY A 115 -1.41 5.70 16.91
N PRO A 116 -1.61 5.33 18.20
CA PRO A 116 -0.68 4.45 18.88
C PRO A 116 -0.79 3.02 18.35
N ARG A 117 0.35 2.35 18.30
CA ARG A 117 0.50 0.93 18.01
C ARG A 117 1.49 0.32 18.99
N ARG A 118 1.41 -0.99 19.17
CA ARG A 118 2.24 -1.69 20.15
C ARG A 118 2.60 -3.06 19.64
N ALA A 119 3.83 -3.48 19.91
CA ALA A 119 4.24 -4.85 19.65
C ALA A 119 3.41 -5.83 20.50
N ASN A 120 3.10 -7.00 19.96
CA ASN A 120 2.42 -8.05 20.68
C ASN A 120 3.36 -8.76 21.68
N ARG A 121 2.87 -9.80 22.36
CA ARG A 121 3.64 -10.58 23.34
C ARG A 121 4.86 -11.30 22.75
N ALA A 122 4.85 -11.58 21.45
CA ALA A 122 5.95 -12.23 20.74
C ALA A 122 7.01 -11.23 20.24
N GLY A 123 6.88 -9.94 20.56
CA GLY A 123 7.81 -8.92 20.06
C GLY A 123 7.61 -8.63 18.58
N VAL A 124 6.36 -8.72 18.11
CA VAL A 124 5.99 -8.45 16.71
C VAL A 124 5.05 -7.26 16.64
N LEU A 125 5.38 -6.29 15.79
CA LEU A 125 4.49 -5.20 15.39
C LEU A 125 3.98 -5.48 13.98
N GLU A 126 2.67 -5.53 13.81
CA GLU A 126 2.01 -5.63 12.50
C GLU A 126 1.13 -4.41 12.29
N LEU A 127 1.23 -3.81 11.10
CA LEU A 127 0.43 -2.68 10.67
C LEU A 127 0.00 -2.90 9.22
N GLN A 128 -1.29 -2.78 8.96
CA GLN A 128 -1.83 -2.63 7.62
C GLN A 128 -2.64 -1.35 7.59
N THR A 129 -2.29 -0.43 6.70
CA THR A 129 -2.99 0.86 6.57
C THR A 129 -2.99 1.33 5.13
N ASP A 130 -4.09 1.96 4.72
CA ASP A 130 -4.18 2.63 3.44
C ASP A 130 -3.55 4.02 3.54
N MET A 131 -2.73 4.35 2.57
CA MET A 131 -2.07 5.64 2.37
C MET A 131 -2.73 6.37 1.20
N PRO A 132 -3.34 7.54 1.44
CA PRO A 132 -3.80 8.42 0.37
C PRO A 132 -2.70 8.76 -0.62
N GLU A 133 -3.07 9.15 -1.84
CA GLU A 133 -2.11 9.74 -2.78
C GLU A 133 -1.52 11.03 -2.21
N ASP A 134 -0.26 11.32 -2.54
CA ASP A 134 0.47 12.49 -2.02
C ASP A 134 0.46 12.55 -0.48
N SER A 135 0.88 11.44 0.13
CA SER A 135 0.94 11.31 1.59
C SER A 135 2.27 10.74 2.06
N ARG A 136 2.54 10.94 3.35
CA ARG A 136 3.71 10.39 4.04
C ARG A 136 3.25 9.72 5.33
N MET A 137 3.86 8.59 5.64
CA MET A 137 3.63 7.90 6.91
C MET A 137 4.95 7.71 7.64
N PHE A 138 4.91 7.99 8.94
CA PHE A 138 6.02 7.81 9.87
C PHE A 138 5.60 6.85 10.97
N ILE A 139 6.47 5.92 11.32
CA ILE A 139 6.29 5.00 12.45
C ILE A 139 7.50 5.17 13.33
N ILE A 140 7.30 5.65 14.55
CA ILE A 140 8.38 6.05 15.45
C ILE A 140 8.17 5.34 16.78
N GLN A 141 9.19 4.63 17.25
CA GLN A 141 9.15 4.00 18.57
C GLN A 141 9.02 5.06 19.67
N GLU A 142 8.09 4.86 20.60
CA GLU A 142 7.88 5.74 21.74
C GLU A 142 9.06 5.65 22.72
N THR A 143 9.41 6.78 23.33
CA THR A 143 10.33 6.83 24.47
C THR A 143 9.59 6.30 25.70
N VAL A 144 10.21 5.37 26.42
CA VAL A 144 9.72 4.87 27.72
C VAL A 144 10.05 5.87 28.81
#